data_AF-A0AAN6ZQG0-F1
#
_entry.id   AF-A0AAN6ZQG0-F1
#
_cell.length_a   1.000
_cell.length_b   1.000
_cell.length_c   1.000
_cell.angle_alpha   90.00
_cell.angle_beta   90.00
_cell.angle_gamma   90.00
#
_symmetry.space_group_name_H-M   'P 1'
#
loop_
_entity.id
_entity.type
_entity.pdbx_description
1 polymer ?
#
loop_
_entity_poly.entity_id
_entity_poly.type
_entity_poly.pdbx_seq_one_letter_code
_entity_poly.pdbx_strand_id
1 'polypeptide(L)'
;MPPNNTNRQGNQRANGTASRQSNTSRNTTTTSTRTTTNNSSSTSTHKTRNPHFGLEIEIFVRVKSNVESGVLAAMRDGTPINPLWRQFDFNLNNYRDETTIGRRGLQREVVGKLIKSMLDNELADDHGWICEADASLKEWTLQDPSPRANKWWGIEIISPALAANSDWQDQIKRVFSAVTATFELRTAEVCACHVHVSPGPNKKADYTMDQMLQIIKGAYFFEEGFRGLLPQERRVNRYALPNYEYYGRDEYRSVPSNGWAPVFKKIDALKRLNTTSAVAKRMTVAKEHLPVDDDDRYTRYTSSNLGAYLRHHTIELRRQAGVASARTAIRRVLLALTLHTASLKFDFEKAGRAQGRRYLNTEDLIPILFTSLNNDLPKKAYDGAAFKTWMEDCEKNYRRESMNFTIFDEVEVNDREHSYHVRGKAYPPGADGPGVSTERRRASGATLVAPRPPSRATASGATIIQRVPASSLSSNSPRVITVEQPGQPTVHYPTPLPIRAPVVSVGGPARTTGVSSSGDSYYYTVERR
;
A
#
# COMPACT_ATOMS: atom_id res chain seq x y z
N MET A 1 21.35 -2.05 51.26
CA MET A 1 22.08 -0.93 51.87
C MET A 1 22.44 0.09 50.78
N PRO A 2 21.75 1.24 50.69
CA PRO A 2 22.22 2.45 49.99
C PRO A 2 22.91 3.40 51.01
N PRO A 3 23.60 4.52 50.67
CA PRO A 3 23.23 5.48 49.60
C PRO A 3 24.41 6.25 48.92
N ASN A 4 24.11 7.08 47.90
CA ASN A 4 24.40 8.51 48.03
C ASN A 4 23.65 9.40 47.04
N ASN A 5 23.14 10.49 47.60
CA ASN A 5 22.32 11.54 47.02
C ASN A 5 23.10 12.83 47.31
N THR A 6 23.38 13.67 46.31
CA THR A 6 23.91 15.02 46.55
C THR A 6 23.14 16.06 45.76
N ASN A 7 22.70 17.04 46.51
CA ASN A 7 21.79 18.11 46.20
C ASN A 7 22.58 19.42 46.04
N ARG A 8 22.15 20.26 45.09
CA ARG A 8 22.11 21.75 45.09
C ARG A 8 23.30 22.59 45.58
N GLN A 9 23.70 23.53 44.72
CA GLN A 9 23.62 25.02 44.83
C GLN A 9 24.42 25.57 43.64
N GLY A 10 24.14 26.67 42.95
CA GLY A 10 23.19 27.77 42.99
C GLY A 10 23.81 28.88 42.11
N ASN A 11 23.04 29.62 41.32
CA ASN A 11 23.37 31.03 41.06
C ASN A 11 22.22 31.80 40.40
N GLN A 12 22.05 33.02 40.90
CA GLN A 12 21.01 33.97 40.57
C GLN A 12 21.45 34.98 39.49
N ARG A 13 20.43 35.51 38.78
CA ARG A 13 20.27 36.88 38.24
C ARG A 13 21.18 37.35 37.08
N ALA A 14 20.52 37.75 35.98
CA ALA A 14 20.63 39.12 35.44
C ALA A 14 19.40 39.48 34.59
N ASN A 15 18.96 40.73 34.74
CA ASN A 15 17.84 41.40 34.08
C ASN A 15 18.09 41.70 32.61
N GLY A 16 17.03 41.79 31.79
CA GLY A 16 17.09 42.23 30.40
C GLY A 16 15.75 42.75 29.87
N THR A 17 15.47 44.00 30.23
CA THR A 17 14.80 45.09 29.47
C THR A 17 13.74 44.75 28.40
N ALA A 18 12.50 45.11 28.70
CA ALA A 18 11.40 45.25 27.75
C ALA A 18 11.56 46.52 26.90
N SER A 19 11.51 46.39 25.57
CA SER A 19 11.34 47.53 24.66
C SER A 19 9.92 47.55 24.10
N ARG A 20 9.35 48.75 24.22
CA ARG A 20 8.00 49.16 23.87
C ARG A 20 8.09 49.69 22.43
N GLN A 21 7.45 49.05 21.46
CA GLN A 21 7.31 49.61 20.10
C GLN A 21 5.87 50.04 19.85
N SER A 22 5.77 51.31 19.49
CA SER A 22 4.59 52.11 19.27
C SER A 22 3.93 51.86 17.91
N ASN A 23 2.61 51.97 17.94
CA ASN A 23 1.68 52.04 16.82
C ASN A 23 2.13 52.97 15.68
N THR A 24 1.88 52.56 14.44
CA THR A 24 1.55 53.48 13.36
C THR A 24 0.57 52.81 12.41
N SER A 25 -0.71 53.13 12.58
CA SER A 25 -1.83 52.76 11.72
C SER A 25 -1.90 53.70 10.52
N ARG A 26 -1.72 53.17 9.30
CA ARG A 26 -2.08 53.84 8.04
C ARG A 26 -3.36 53.23 7.49
N ASN A 27 -4.41 54.05 7.47
CA ASN A 27 -5.65 53.81 6.73
C ASN A 27 -5.36 53.81 5.23
N THR A 28 -5.75 52.74 4.55
CA THR A 28 -5.90 52.74 3.08
C THR A 28 -7.33 52.31 2.78
N THR A 29 -8.13 53.26 2.34
CA THR A 29 -9.52 53.08 1.92
C THR A 29 -9.52 52.35 0.59
N THR A 30 -10.04 51.12 0.56
CA THR A 30 -10.33 50.41 -0.69
C THR A 30 -11.83 50.15 -0.75
N THR A 31 -12.49 50.88 -1.64
CA THR A 31 -13.89 50.74 -2.00
C THR A 31 -14.08 49.39 -2.70
N SER A 32 -14.77 48.44 -2.06
CA SER A 32 -15.17 47.18 -2.67
C SER A 32 -16.70 47.07 -2.65
N THR A 33 -17.28 47.08 -3.84
CA THR A 33 -18.70 46.92 -4.14
C THR A 33 -19.13 45.50 -3.78
N ARG A 34 -19.92 45.37 -2.70
CA ARG A 34 -20.41 44.10 -2.16
C ARG A 34 -21.86 43.88 -2.59
N THR A 35 -22.05 43.09 -3.65
CA THR A 35 -23.36 42.54 -4.03
C THR A 35 -23.77 41.51 -2.99
N THR A 36 -24.86 41.79 -2.28
CA THR A 36 -25.35 40.98 -1.16
C THR A 36 -26.55 40.15 -1.66
N THR A 37 -26.36 38.85 -1.86
CA THR A 37 -27.47 37.88 -1.98
C THR A 37 -27.51 37.03 -0.72
N ASN A 38 -28.37 37.44 0.20
CA ASN A 38 -28.67 36.73 1.43
C ASN A 38 -29.53 35.50 1.12
N ASN A 39 -28.95 34.31 1.27
CA ASN A 39 -29.71 33.08 1.47
C ASN A 39 -29.09 32.32 2.64
N SER A 40 -29.36 32.81 3.85
CA SER A 40 -28.91 32.24 5.12
C SER A 40 -29.73 31.02 5.47
N SER A 41 -29.45 29.90 4.81
CA SER A 41 -29.75 28.59 5.38
C SER A 41 -28.83 28.40 6.58
N SER A 42 -29.42 28.18 7.76
CA SER A 42 -28.68 27.90 9.00
C SER A 42 -27.97 26.56 8.85
N THR A 43 -26.78 26.57 8.27
CA THR A 43 -25.89 25.42 8.22
C THR A 43 -25.44 25.16 9.65
N SER A 44 -26.14 24.22 10.29
CA SER A 44 -25.67 23.50 11.47
C SER A 44 -24.19 23.21 11.25
N THR A 45 -23.33 23.89 12.01
CA THR A 45 -21.88 23.68 11.99
C THR A 45 -21.60 22.36 12.66
N HIS A 46 -21.95 21.26 12.00
CA HIS A 46 -21.55 19.93 12.41
C HIS A 46 -20.02 19.92 12.43
N LYS A 47 -19.47 20.01 13.64
CA LYS A 47 -18.04 19.88 13.89
C LYS A 47 -17.61 18.56 13.28
N THR A 48 -16.94 18.62 12.14
CA THR A 48 -16.47 17.43 11.42
C THR A 48 -15.55 16.68 12.37
N ARG A 49 -15.94 15.45 12.73
CA ARG A 49 -15.08 14.57 13.54
C ARG A 49 -13.82 14.26 12.73
N ASN A 50 -12.68 14.25 13.39
CA ASN A 50 -11.43 13.84 12.74
C ASN A 50 -11.51 12.36 12.37
N PRO A 51 -11.07 11.97 11.17
CA PRO A 51 -11.09 10.58 10.76
C PRO A 51 -10.18 9.75 11.68
N HIS A 52 -10.52 8.48 11.83
CA HIS A 52 -9.63 7.47 12.40
C HIS A 52 -9.11 6.58 11.28
N PHE A 53 -7.98 5.96 11.49
CA PHE A 53 -7.41 5.03 10.54
C PHE A 53 -6.77 3.81 11.20
N GLY A 54 -6.77 2.69 10.48
CA GLY A 54 -5.94 1.53 10.77
C GLY A 54 -4.89 1.37 9.68
N LEU A 55 -3.72 0.82 10.02
CA LEU A 55 -2.59 0.61 9.14
C LEU A 55 -2.20 -0.86 9.18
N GLU A 56 -2.13 -1.51 8.03
CA GLU A 56 -1.58 -2.86 7.85
C GLU A 56 -0.29 -2.74 7.03
N ILE A 57 0.82 -3.27 7.55
CA ILE A 57 2.14 -3.27 6.91
C ILE A 57 2.52 -4.71 6.62
N GLU A 58 2.45 -5.10 5.36
CA GLU A 58 2.99 -6.37 4.88
C GLU A 58 4.48 -6.19 4.57
N ILE A 59 5.34 -7.01 5.18
CA ILE A 59 6.79 -6.84 5.07
C ILE A 59 7.54 -8.16 5.27
N PHE A 60 8.73 -8.24 4.70
CA PHE A 60 9.66 -9.33 5.01
C PHE A 60 10.68 -8.89 6.06
N VAL A 61 10.93 -9.79 7.02
CA VAL A 61 11.91 -9.56 8.09
C VAL A 61 12.96 -10.65 8.12
N ARG A 62 14.19 -10.27 8.47
CA ARG A 62 15.31 -11.19 8.70
C ARG A 62 16.03 -10.81 9.98
N VAL A 63 16.37 -11.77 10.83
CA VAL A 63 17.12 -11.49 12.06
C VAL A 63 18.50 -10.92 11.68
N LYS A 64 18.90 -9.83 12.32
CA LYS A 64 20.23 -9.25 12.10
C LYS A 64 21.33 -10.22 12.55
N SER A 65 22.44 -10.25 11.83
CA SER A 65 23.55 -11.18 12.09
C SER A 65 24.12 -11.10 13.51
N ASN A 66 24.23 -9.89 14.06
CA ASN A 66 24.70 -9.68 15.44
C ASN A 66 23.70 -10.18 16.48
N VAL A 67 22.39 -10.07 16.20
CA VAL A 67 21.34 -10.59 17.08
C VAL A 67 21.30 -12.10 17.04
N GLU A 68 21.34 -12.71 15.84
CA GLU A 68 21.45 -14.17 15.67
C GLU A 68 22.65 -14.72 16.46
N SER A 69 23.82 -14.09 16.30
CA SER A 69 25.05 -14.51 17.01
C SER A 69 24.91 -14.36 18.54
N GLY A 70 24.33 -13.25 19.02
CA GLY A 70 24.11 -13.02 20.44
C GLY A 70 23.12 -14.00 21.07
N VAL A 71 22.02 -14.29 20.37
CA VAL A 71 21.02 -15.27 20.81
C VAL A 71 21.62 -16.68 20.88
N LEU A 72 22.37 -17.09 19.85
CA LEU A 72 23.03 -18.41 19.84
C LEU A 72 24.10 -18.55 20.92
N ALA A 73 24.83 -17.49 21.24
CA ALA A 73 25.78 -17.47 22.35
C ALA A 73 25.06 -17.64 23.70
N ALA A 74 24.00 -16.84 23.92
CA ALA A 74 23.19 -16.90 25.13
C ALA A 74 22.49 -18.26 25.34
N MET A 75 22.12 -18.95 24.25
CA MET A 75 21.63 -20.33 24.33
C MET A 75 22.70 -21.31 24.80
N ARG A 76 23.95 -21.11 24.38
CA ARG A 76 25.07 -22.03 24.66
C ARG A 76 25.58 -21.88 26.09
N ASP A 77 25.63 -20.66 26.61
CA ASP A 77 26.14 -20.37 27.95
C ASP A 77 25.06 -20.40 29.04
N GLY A 78 23.79 -20.59 28.66
CA GLY A 78 22.66 -20.65 29.59
C GLY A 78 22.14 -19.29 30.03
N THR A 79 22.58 -18.19 29.41
CA THR A 79 22.07 -16.84 29.67
C THR A 79 20.54 -16.79 29.45
N PRO A 80 19.78 -16.18 30.37
CA PRO A 80 18.35 -15.99 30.18
C PRO A 80 18.03 -15.18 28.91
N ILE A 81 17.23 -15.77 28.02
CA ILE A 81 16.70 -15.14 26.80
C ILE A 81 15.20 -15.35 26.71
N ASN A 82 14.54 -14.49 25.92
CA ASN A 82 13.12 -14.65 25.59
C ASN A 82 12.86 -16.10 25.09
N PRO A 83 11.93 -16.86 25.72
CA PRO A 83 11.66 -18.25 25.33
C PRO A 83 11.32 -18.46 23.86
N LEU A 84 10.76 -17.45 23.18
CA LEU A 84 10.45 -17.52 21.76
C LEU A 84 11.69 -17.69 20.90
N TRP A 85 12.86 -17.18 21.32
CA TRP A 85 14.10 -17.41 20.60
C TRP A 85 14.49 -18.89 20.58
N ARG A 86 14.17 -19.66 21.63
CA ARG A 86 14.41 -21.11 21.66
C ARG A 86 13.52 -21.89 20.70
N GLN A 87 12.40 -21.29 20.28
CA GLN A 87 11.50 -21.85 19.27
C GLN A 87 11.89 -21.43 17.85
N PHE A 88 12.78 -20.45 17.71
CA PHE A 88 13.24 -19.94 16.42
C PHE A 88 14.25 -20.92 15.82
N ASP A 89 13.97 -21.43 14.63
CA ASP A 89 14.87 -22.31 13.90
C ASP A 89 15.83 -21.49 13.03
N PHE A 90 17.03 -21.23 13.57
CA PHE A 90 18.08 -20.49 12.87
C PHE A 90 18.63 -21.22 11.64
N ASN A 91 18.39 -22.52 11.49
CA ASN A 91 18.84 -23.31 10.34
C ASN A 91 17.75 -23.42 9.26
N LEU A 92 16.50 -23.07 9.58
CA LEU A 92 15.42 -23.09 8.61
C LEU A 92 15.63 -21.99 7.56
N ASN A 93 15.41 -22.38 6.32
CA ASN A 93 15.42 -21.47 5.19
C ASN A 93 14.03 -21.37 4.54
N ASN A 94 13.84 -20.37 3.69
CA ASN A 94 12.56 -20.06 3.03
C ASN A 94 12.46 -20.63 1.60
N TYR A 95 13.34 -21.57 1.21
CA TYR A 95 13.24 -22.23 -0.10
C TYR A 95 11.89 -22.92 -0.25
N ARG A 96 11.35 -22.93 -1.48
CA ARG A 96 10.09 -23.60 -1.79
C ARG A 96 10.29 -25.11 -1.83
N ASP A 97 10.23 -25.71 -0.64
CA ASP A 97 10.21 -27.14 -0.42
C ASP A 97 8.91 -27.50 0.32
N GLU A 98 8.18 -28.48 -0.21
CA GLU A 98 6.90 -28.95 0.33
C GLU A 98 7.08 -29.60 1.71
N THR A 99 8.22 -30.25 1.95
CA THR A 99 8.50 -30.93 3.23
C THR A 99 8.70 -29.96 4.39
N THR A 100 9.01 -28.70 4.10
CA THR A 100 9.29 -27.65 5.09
C THR A 100 8.13 -26.66 5.25
N ILE A 101 7.01 -26.82 4.55
CA ILE A 101 5.90 -25.85 4.58
C ILE A 101 5.35 -25.62 5.99
N GLY A 102 5.14 -26.69 6.77
CA GLY A 102 4.65 -26.59 8.14
C GLY A 102 5.66 -25.91 9.07
N ARG A 103 6.94 -26.24 8.92
CA ARG A 103 8.03 -25.60 9.68
C ARG A 103 8.14 -24.11 9.36
N ARG A 104 8.00 -23.70 8.10
CA ARG A 104 7.98 -22.28 7.71
C ARG A 104 6.76 -21.56 8.30
N GLY A 105 5.59 -22.20 8.33
CA GLY A 105 4.40 -21.67 9.00
C GLY A 105 4.67 -21.35 10.48
N LEU A 106 5.16 -22.36 11.23
CA LEU A 106 5.52 -22.20 12.64
C LEU A 106 6.59 -21.12 12.85
N GLN A 107 7.60 -21.08 11.97
CA GLN A 107 8.65 -20.07 12.04
C GLN A 107 8.10 -18.65 11.89
N ARG A 108 7.17 -18.40 10.95
CA ARG A 108 6.51 -17.09 10.82
C ARG A 108 5.69 -16.74 12.06
N GLU A 109 4.99 -17.71 12.66
CA GLU A 109 4.27 -17.46 13.91
C GLU A 109 5.22 -17.07 15.06
N VAL A 110 6.38 -17.73 15.17
CA VAL A 110 7.41 -17.37 16.15
C VAL A 110 7.95 -15.96 15.89
N VAL A 111 8.20 -15.61 14.62
CA VAL A 111 8.63 -14.25 14.23
C VAL A 111 7.58 -13.20 14.60
N GLY A 112 6.30 -13.45 14.29
CA GLY A 112 5.20 -12.56 14.64
C GLY A 112 5.08 -12.34 16.16
N LYS A 113 5.18 -13.42 16.95
CA LYS A 113 5.19 -13.36 18.42
C LYS A 113 6.40 -12.60 18.97
N LEU A 114 7.59 -12.78 18.38
CA LEU A 114 8.79 -12.03 18.75
C LEU A 114 8.61 -10.53 18.49
N ILE A 115 8.11 -10.16 17.30
CA ILE A 115 7.82 -8.77 16.95
C ILE A 115 6.77 -8.19 17.91
N LYS A 116 5.66 -8.91 18.14
CA LYS A 116 4.65 -8.47 19.10
C LYS A 116 5.26 -8.21 20.47
N SER A 117 6.10 -9.11 20.99
CA SER A 117 6.79 -8.89 22.27
C SER A 117 7.71 -7.67 22.27
N MET A 118 8.34 -7.33 21.14
CA MET A 118 9.12 -6.10 21.01
C MET A 118 8.23 -4.86 21.04
N LEU A 119 7.06 -4.93 20.41
CA LEU A 119 6.07 -3.85 20.46
C LEU A 119 5.48 -3.67 21.85
N ASP A 120 5.18 -4.77 22.56
CA ASP A 120 4.69 -4.76 23.94
C ASP A 120 5.71 -4.10 24.90
N ASN A 121 7.01 -4.24 24.64
CA ASN A 121 8.07 -3.60 25.43
C ASN A 121 8.31 -2.14 25.05
N GLU A 122 8.22 -1.83 23.75
CA GLU A 122 8.48 -0.48 23.24
C GLU A 122 7.31 0.44 23.51
N LEU A 123 6.09 -0.03 23.29
CA LEU A 123 4.85 0.72 23.42
C LEU A 123 4.27 0.50 24.82
N ALA A 124 3.55 1.48 25.36
CA ALA A 124 2.90 1.32 26.66
C ALA A 124 1.86 0.18 26.63
N ASP A 125 1.45 -0.30 27.80
CA ASP A 125 0.39 -1.30 27.92
C ASP A 125 -0.87 -0.89 27.14
N ASP A 126 -1.57 -1.89 26.59
CA ASP A 126 -2.80 -1.72 25.80
C ASP A 126 -2.64 -0.87 24.51
N HIS A 127 -1.44 -0.86 23.92
CA HIS A 127 -1.19 -0.17 22.65
C HIS A 127 -1.95 -0.73 21.45
N GLY A 128 -2.51 -1.95 21.54
CA GLY A 128 -3.39 -2.54 20.52
C GLY A 128 -2.74 -2.89 19.17
N TRP A 129 -1.42 -2.75 19.02
CA TRP A 129 -0.71 -3.21 17.82
C TRP A 129 -0.51 -4.73 17.89
N ILE A 130 -0.66 -5.40 16.75
CA ILE A 130 -0.46 -6.83 16.63
C ILE A 130 0.50 -7.13 15.47
N CYS A 131 1.07 -8.33 15.48
CA CYS A 131 1.87 -8.84 14.38
C CYS A 131 1.54 -10.31 14.14
N GLU A 132 1.21 -10.63 12.89
CA GLU A 132 0.76 -11.95 12.48
C GLU A 132 1.60 -12.47 11.31
N ALA A 133 1.61 -13.80 11.15
CA ALA A 133 2.16 -14.42 9.96
C ALA A 133 1.23 -14.14 8.77
N ASP A 134 1.77 -13.66 7.65
CA ASP A 134 0.98 -13.48 6.44
C ASP A 134 1.33 -14.52 5.40
N ALA A 135 0.41 -15.45 5.18
CA ALA A 135 0.55 -16.51 4.19
C ALA A 135 0.45 -15.98 2.74
N SER A 136 -0.06 -14.76 2.54
CA SER A 136 -0.12 -14.11 1.23
C SER A 136 1.27 -13.73 0.70
N LEU A 137 2.21 -13.51 1.63
CA LEU A 137 3.61 -13.19 1.34
C LEU A 137 4.38 -14.45 0.97
N LYS A 138 4.80 -14.50 -0.30
CA LYS A 138 5.51 -15.63 -0.88
C LYS A 138 7.01 -15.39 -0.75
N GLU A 139 7.64 -15.74 0.38
CA GLU A 139 9.06 -15.45 0.60
C GLU A 139 9.97 -16.02 -0.49
N TRP A 140 9.58 -17.14 -1.10
CA TRP A 140 10.33 -17.77 -2.18
C TRP A 140 10.33 -16.96 -3.49
N THR A 141 9.58 -15.86 -3.58
CA THR A 141 9.62 -14.94 -4.73
C THR A 141 10.60 -13.79 -4.53
N LEU A 142 11.22 -13.67 -3.36
CA LEU A 142 12.21 -12.62 -3.09
C LEU A 142 13.44 -12.78 -3.97
N GLN A 143 13.80 -11.72 -4.68
CA GLN A 143 15.01 -11.66 -5.49
C GLN A 143 16.16 -11.08 -4.66
N ASP A 144 16.58 -11.82 -3.62
CA ASP A 144 17.75 -11.44 -2.84
C ASP A 144 19.02 -12.09 -3.46
N PRO A 145 19.96 -11.31 -4.01
CA PRO A 145 21.22 -11.83 -4.51
C PRO A 145 22.19 -12.26 -3.39
N SER A 146 21.85 -12.04 -2.12
CA SER A 146 22.64 -12.49 -0.98
C SER A 146 22.67 -14.02 -0.88
N PRO A 147 23.79 -14.65 -0.51
CA PRO A 147 23.80 -16.08 -0.14
C PRO A 147 22.90 -16.39 1.07
N ARG A 148 22.46 -15.36 1.81
CA ARG A 148 21.46 -15.44 2.89
C ARG A 148 20.07 -14.97 2.48
N ALA A 149 19.78 -14.99 1.17
CA ALA A 149 18.44 -14.76 0.62
C ALA A 149 17.36 -15.59 1.29
N ASN A 150 17.75 -16.71 1.89
CA ASN A 150 16.78 -17.71 2.29
C ASN A 150 16.32 -17.63 3.75
N LYS A 151 16.42 -16.47 4.43
CA LYS A 151 15.98 -16.32 5.84
C LYS A 151 15.07 -15.13 6.07
N TRP A 152 14.32 -14.75 5.04
CA TRP A 152 13.27 -13.73 5.14
C TRP A 152 11.94 -14.39 5.49
N TRP A 153 11.16 -13.75 6.35
CA TRP A 153 9.86 -14.23 6.82
C TRP A 153 8.81 -13.15 6.57
N GLY A 154 7.72 -13.51 5.88
CA GLY A 154 6.60 -12.61 5.64
C GLY A 154 5.73 -12.44 6.88
N ILE A 155 5.54 -11.20 7.31
CA ILE A 155 4.71 -10.82 8.44
C ILE A 155 3.84 -9.60 8.10
N GLU A 156 2.71 -9.49 8.79
CA GLU A 156 1.81 -8.34 8.73
C GLU A 156 1.80 -7.66 10.10
N ILE A 157 2.14 -6.37 10.16
CA ILE A 157 2.04 -5.55 11.37
C ILE A 157 0.79 -4.68 11.25
N ILE A 158 -0.12 -4.79 12.23
CA ILE A 158 -1.44 -4.16 12.17
C ILE A 158 -1.58 -3.19 13.34
N SER A 159 -1.97 -1.96 13.05
CA SER A 159 -2.22 -0.93 14.06
C SER A 159 -3.60 -1.06 14.69
N PRO A 160 -3.82 -0.52 15.91
CA PRO A 160 -5.17 -0.21 16.36
C PRO A 160 -5.79 0.90 15.48
N ALA A 161 -7.04 1.26 15.75
CA ALA A 161 -7.63 2.47 15.19
C ALA A 161 -6.98 3.72 15.81
N LEU A 162 -6.20 4.45 15.01
CA LEU A 162 -5.47 5.66 15.38
C LEU A 162 -6.25 6.90 14.96
N ALA A 163 -6.37 7.89 15.85
CA ALA A 163 -7.03 9.15 15.52
C ALA A 163 -6.09 10.05 14.68
N ALA A 164 -6.58 10.65 13.61
CA ALA A 164 -5.73 11.52 12.77
C ALA A 164 -5.18 12.76 13.51
N ASN A 165 -5.76 13.11 14.67
CA ASN A 165 -5.32 14.20 15.55
C ASN A 165 -4.50 13.74 16.77
N SER A 166 -4.12 12.47 16.86
CA SER A 166 -3.20 11.98 17.90
C SER A 166 -1.73 12.04 17.45
N ASP A 167 -0.84 11.48 18.27
CA ASP A 167 0.60 11.31 18.04
C ASP A 167 0.96 10.06 17.20
N TRP A 168 0.03 9.61 16.35
CA TRP A 168 0.16 8.35 15.60
C TRP A 168 1.46 8.20 14.78
N GLN A 169 2.06 9.32 14.33
CA GLN A 169 3.35 9.27 13.64
C GLN A 169 4.49 8.81 14.53
N ASP A 170 4.50 9.24 15.79
CA ASP A 170 5.52 8.83 16.75
C ASP A 170 5.31 7.37 17.15
N GLN A 171 4.06 6.90 17.22
CA GLN A 171 3.78 5.48 17.38
C GLN A 171 4.34 4.64 16.21
N ILE A 172 4.11 5.06 14.95
CA ILE A 172 4.69 4.37 13.79
C ILE A 172 6.22 4.39 13.85
N LYS A 173 6.86 5.51 14.21
CA LYS A 173 8.32 5.58 14.36
C LYS A 173 8.84 4.59 15.40
N ARG A 174 8.17 4.49 16.55
CA ARG A 174 8.51 3.55 17.62
C ARG A 174 8.36 2.09 17.19
N VAL A 175 7.26 1.76 16.49
CA VAL A 175 7.07 0.43 15.89
C VAL A 175 8.26 0.05 14.99
N PHE A 176 8.61 0.91 14.03
CA PHE A 176 9.76 0.64 13.16
C PHE A 176 11.08 0.61 13.93
N SER A 177 11.27 1.47 14.93
CA SER A 177 12.48 1.46 15.77
C SER A 177 12.64 0.13 16.52
N ALA A 178 11.59 -0.34 17.18
CA ALA A 178 11.59 -1.62 17.89
C ALA A 178 11.87 -2.81 16.98
N VAL A 179 11.19 -2.88 15.83
CA VAL A 179 11.39 -3.97 14.88
C VAL A 179 12.80 -3.91 14.27
N THR A 180 13.26 -2.73 13.85
CA THR A 180 14.58 -2.56 13.23
C THR A 180 15.73 -2.70 14.22
N ALA A 181 15.50 -2.66 15.54
CA ALA A 181 16.53 -3.00 16.52
C ALA A 181 16.99 -4.46 16.36
N THR A 182 16.07 -5.36 16.02
CA THR A 182 16.32 -6.81 15.93
C THR A 182 16.40 -7.32 14.49
N PHE A 183 15.54 -6.81 13.62
CA PHE A 183 15.34 -7.31 12.27
C PHE A 183 15.85 -6.33 11.21
N GLU A 184 16.31 -6.89 10.10
CA GLU A 184 16.39 -6.21 8.83
C GLU A 184 15.01 -6.27 8.17
N LEU A 185 14.66 -5.22 7.44
CA LEU A 185 13.37 -5.06 6.78
C LEU A 185 13.55 -5.08 5.28
N ARG A 186 12.61 -5.70 4.57
CA ARG A 186 12.59 -5.75 3.12
C ARG A 186 11.15 -5.73 2.60
N THR A 187 10.91 -4.98 1.53
CA THR A 187 9.64 -4.96 0.80
C THR A 187 9.82 -5.52 -0.61
N ALA A 188 8.76 -6.07 -1.20
CA ALA A 188 8.73 -6.53 -2.59
C ALA A 188 7.38 -6.22 -3.24
N GLU A 189 7.19 -6.59 -4.51
CA GLU A 189 5.92 -6.39 -5.26
C GLU A 189 4.71 -7.01 -4.54
N VAL A 190 4.92 -8.14 -3.87
CA VAL A 190 3.87 -8.86 -3.12
C VAL A 190 3.51 -8.18 -1.80
N CYS A 191 4.34 -7.26 -1.29
CA CYS A 191 4.04 -6.49 -0.09
C CYS A 191 3.15 -5.30 -0.42
N ALA A 192 2.18 -5.05 0.45
CA ALA A 192 1.31 -3.89 0.41
C ALA A 192 1.35 -3.08 1.72
N CYS A 193 0.77 -1.89 1.65
CA CYS A 193 0.50 -1.03 2.80
C CYS A 193 -0.97 -0.65 2.73
N HIS A 194 -1.80 -1.28 3.56
CA HIS A 194 -3.23 -1.00 3.58
C HIS A 194 -3.53 0.06 4.62
N VAL A 195 -4.38 1.03 4.25
CA VAL A 195 -4.85 2.05 5.19
C VAL A 195 -6.36 2.04 5.19
N HIS A 196 -6.92 1.66 6.33
CA HIS A 196 -8.34 1.71 6.60
C HIS A 196 -8.69 3.09 7.14
N VAL A 197 -9.69 3.76 6.58
CA VAL A 197 -10.16 5.06 7.09
C VAL A 197 -11.61 4.91 7.53
N SER A 198 -11.96 5.51 8.67
CA SER A 198 -13.32 5.57 9.22
C SER A 198 -13.65 7.01 9.65
N PRO A 199 -14.94 7.40 9.74
CA PRO A 199 -15.30 8.74 10.17
C PRO A 199 -15.20 8.92 11.70
N GLY A 200 -14.89 7.86 12.45
CA GLY A 200 -14.65 7.92 13.89
C GLY A 200 -14.24 6.57 14.50
N PRO A 201 -14.00 6.52 15.81
CA PRO A 201 -13.30 5.40 16.47
C PRO A 201 -14.12 4.11 16.63
N ASN A 202 -15.42 4.13 16.34
CA ASN A 202 -16.30 3.01 16.60
C ASN A 202 -17.36 2.88 15.52
N LYS A 203 -18.02 1.70 15.47
CA LYS A 203 -19.07 1.38 14.48
C LYS A 203 -20.29 2.31 14.53
N LYS A 204 -20.47 3.10 15.60
CA LYS A 204 -21.54 4.12 15.69
C LYS A 204 -21.18 5.39 14.92
N ALA A 205 -19.89 5.65 14.71
CA ALA A 205 -19.42 6.66 13.78
C ALA A 205 -19.42 6.04 12.38
N ASP A 206 -20.58 6.05 11.74
CA ASP A 206 -20.79 5.47 10.42
C ASP A 206 -20.79 6.54 9.33
N TYR A 207 -20.54 6.13 8.09
CA TYR A 207 -20.71 7.01 6.92
C TYR A 207 -22.20 7.26 6.69
N THR A 208 -22.57 8.50 6.41
CA THR A 208 -23.88 8.76 5.80
C THR A 208 -23.89 8.25 4.36
N MET A 209 -25.09 8.05 3.80
CA MET A 209 -25.23 7.68 2.39
C MET A 209 -24.50 8.67 1.47
N ASP A 210 -24.67 9.98 1.70
CA ASP A 210 -24.03 10.98 0.86
C ASP A 210 -22.49 10.95 1.01
N GLN A 211 -21.96 10.73 2.22
CA GLN A 211 -20.52 10.56 2.42
C GLN A 211 -19.98 9.32 1.70
N MET A 212 -20.69 8.19 1.77
CA MET A 212 -20.32 6.97 1.05
C MET A 212 -20.26 7.20 -0.47
N LEU A 213 -21.28 7.86 -1.04
CA LEU A 213 -21.30 8.17 -2.47
C LEU A 213 -20.19 9.16 -2.87
N GLN A 214 -19.89 10.15 -2.03
CA GLN A 214 -18.78 11.08 -2.24
C GLN A 214 -17.42 10.36 -2.29
N ILE A 215 -17.19 9.40 -1.37
CA ILE A 215 -15.95 8.61 -1.36
C ILE A 215 -15.86 7.72 -2.61
N ILE A 216 -16.97 7.12 -3.04
CA ILE A 216 -17.01 6.35 -4.30
C ILE A 216 -16.72 7.26 -5.50
N LYS A 217 -17.31 8.46 -5.59
CA LYS A 217 -16.99 9.43 -6.65
C LYS A 217 -15.50 9.79 -6.65
N GLY A 218 -14.91 10.01 -5.48
CA GLY A 218 -13.47 10.27 -5.32
C GLY A 218 -12.59 9.12 -5.82
N ALA A 219 -12.97 7.87 -5.50
CA ALA A 219 -12.25 6.69 -5.97
C ALA A 219 -12.21 6.55 -7.51
N TYR A 220 -13.14 7.18 -8.24
CA TYR A 220 -13.17 7.22 -9.70
C TYR A 220 -12.47 8.48 -10.21
N PHE A 221 -12.83 9.64 -9.67
CA PHE A 221 -12.34 10.93 -10.15
C PHE A 221 -10.82 11.09 -9.96
N PHE A 222 -10.27 10.59 -8.86
CA PHE A 222 -8.84 10.66 -8.55
C PHE A 222 -8.03 9.47 -9.08
N GLU A 223 -8.65 8.48 -9.71
CA GLU A 223 -8.04 7.19 -10.06
C GLU A 223 -6.78 7.34 -10.94
N GLU A 224 -6.85 8.11 -12.02
CA GLU A 224 -5.68 8.31 -12.91
C GLU A 224 -4.55 9.09 -12.24
N GLY A 225 -4.87 10.15 -11.48
CA GLY A 225 -3.87 10.90 -10.74
C GLY A 225 -3.22 10.07 -9.62
N PHE A 226 -4.02 9.25 -8.93
CA PHE A 226 -3.52 8.35 -7.90
C PHE A 226 -2.65 7.24 -8.51
N ARG A 227 -3.04 6.68 -9.66
CA ARG A 227 -2.27 5.70 -10.41
C ARG A 227 -0.86 6.21 -10.74
N GLY A 228 -0.70 7.49 -11.05
CA GLY A 228 0.62 8.09 -11.30
C GLY A 228 1.50 8.24 -10.05
N LEU A 229 0.94 8.16 -8.84
CA LEU A 229 1.68 8.15 -7.55
C LEU A 229 2.08 6.73 -7.10
N LEU A 230 1.80 5.72 -7.92
CA LEU A 230 2.10 4.33 -7.63
C LEU A 230 3.23 3.82 -8.53
N PRO A 231 4.11 2.96 -7.98
CA PRO A 231 5.09 2.24 -8.79
C PRO A 231 4.36 1.28 -9.75
N GLN A 232 5.01 0.97 -10.88
CA GLN A 232 4.40 0.29 -12.02
C GLN A 232 3.64 -0.99 -11.64
N GLU A 233 4.21 -1.84 -10.79
CA GLU A 233 3.63 -3.11 -10.32
C GLU A 233 2.35 -2.93 -9.50
N ARG A 234 2.15 -1.76 -8.91
CA ARG A 234 0.93 -1.41 -8.16
C ARG A 234 -0.12 -0.69 -9.02
N ARG A 235 0.22 -0.23 -10.23
CA ARG A 235 -0.73 0.43 -11.12
C ARG A 235 -1.77 -0.53 -11.70
N VAL A 236 -1.39 -1.77 -11.97
CA VAL A 236 -2.31 -2.80 -12.44
C VAL A 236 -2.09 -4.05 -11.61
N ASN A 237 -2.64 -4.04 -10.40
CA ASN A 237 -2.50 -5.15 -9.47
C ASN A 237 -3.83 -5.89 -9.34
N ARG A 238 -3.83 -7.20 -9.63
CA ARG A 238 -5.01 -8.06 -9.51
C ARG A 238 -5.62 -8.11 -8.10
N TYR A 239 -4.84 -7.77 -7.07
CA TYR A 239 -5.26 -7.71 -5.68
C TYR A 239 -5.76 -6.32 -5.24
N ALA A 240 -5.74 -5.34 -6.14
CA ALA A 240 -6.20 -3.98 -5.89
C ALA A 240 -6.55 -3.26 -7.22
N LEU A 241 -7.46 -3.84 -8.01
CA LEU A 241 -7.85 -3.29 -9.32
C LEU A 241 -8.59 -1.94 -9.16
N PRO A 242 -8.51 -1.03 -10.13
CA PRO A 242 -9.30 0.20 -10.12
C PRO A 242 -10.79 -0.07 -9.91
N ASN A 243 -11.48 0.74 -9.11
CA ASN A 243 -12.89 0.51 -8.78
C ASN A 243 -13.80 0.46 -10.02
N TYR A 244 -13.49 1.25 -11.06
CA TYR A 244 -14.27 1.27 -12.29
C TYR A 244 -14.23 -0.07 -13.05
N GLU A 245 -13.26 -0.94 -12.79
CA GLU A 245 -13.20 -2.26 -13.42
C GLU A 245 -14.31 -3.20 -12.93
N TYR A 246 -14.92 -2.92 -11.77
CA TYR A 246 -16.02 -3.72 -11.21
C TYR A 246 -17.38 -3.08 -11.43
N TYR A 247 -17.47 -1.76 -11.31
CA TYR A 247 -18.74 -1.03 -11.43
C TYR A 247 -18.55 0.21 -12.31
N GLY A 248 -19.41 0.44 -13.30
CA GLY A 248 -19.35 1.66 -14.09
C GLY A 248 -18.16 1.77 -15.07
N ARG A 249 -17.64 0.64 -15.55
CA ARG A 249 -16.50 0.57 -16.50
C ARG A 249 -16.74 1.41 -17.75
N ASP A 250 -17.89 1.24 -18.40
CA ASP A 250 -18.19 1.89 -19.67
C ASP A 250 -18.36 3.39 -19.50
N GLU A 251 -19.06 3.81 -18.44
CA GLU A 251 -19.22 5.22 -18.10
C GLU A 251 -17.86 5.87 -17.86
N TYR A 252 -16.98 5.21 -17.10
CA TYR A 252 -15.62 5.70 -16.84
C TYR A 252 -14.79 5.80 -18.11
N ARG A 253 -14.76 4.75 -18.94
CA ARG A 253 -14.01 4.74 -20.21
C ARG A 253 -14.54 5.78 -21.21
N SER A 254 -15.80 6.17 -21.08
CA SER A 254 -16.42 7.19 -21.92
C SER A 254 -16.15 8.64 -21.49
N VAL A 255 -15.46 8.89 -20.37
CA VAL A 255 -15.14 10.25 -19.90
C VAL A 255 -14.48 11.13 -20.98
N PRO A 256 -13.53 10.64 -21.79
CA PRO A 256 -12.95 11.42 -22.89
C PRO A 256 -13.94 11.89 -23.97
N SER A 257 -15.11 11.27 -24.06
CA SER A 257 -16.15 11.63 -25.04
C SER A 257 -17.33 12.33 -24.38
N ASN A 258 -17.75 11.86 -23.20
CA ASN A 258 -19.00 12.22 -22.54
C ASN A 258 -18.81 13.04 -21.26
N GLY A 259 -17.57 13.25 -20.82
CA GLY A 259 -17.25 13.89 -19.54
C GLY A 259 -17.64 13.02 -18.33
N TRP A 260 -17.60 13.63 -17.15
CA TRP A 260 -17.77 12.92 -15.87
C TRP A 260 -19.23 12.69 -15.44
N ALA A 261 -20.18 13.45 -16.01
CA ALA A 261 -21.58 13.39 -15.58
C ALA A 261 -22.20 11.97 -15.63
N PRO A 262 -21.95 11.13 -16.65
CA PRO A 262 -22.46 9.76 -16.67
C PRO A 262 -21.95 8.89 -15.51
N VAL A 263 -20.67 9.04 -15.14
CA VAL A 263 -20.05 8.30 -14.02
C VAL A 263 -20.73 8.68 -12.72
N PHE A 264 -20.88 9.98 -12.44
CA PHE A 264 -21.48 10.45 -11.20
C PHE A 264 -22.96 10.12 -11.11
N LYS A 265 -23.72 10.24 -12.21
CA LYS A 265 -25.12 9.82 -12.27
C LYS A 265 -25.28 8.33 -11.94
N LYS A 266 -24.39 7.48 -12.43
CA LYS A 266 -24.41 6.04 -12.13
C LYS A 266 -24.12 5.76 -10.65
N ILE A 267 -23.12 6.43 -10.08
CA ILE A 267 -22.80 6.32 -8.65
C ILE A 267 -23.97 6.82 -7.81
N ASP A 268 -24.57 7.97 -8.14
CA ASP A 268 -25.71 8.53 -7.40
C ASP A 268 -26.94 7.62 -7.45
N ALA A 269 -27.12 6.85 -8.53
CA ALA A 269 -28.19 5.86 -8.61
C ALA A 269 -28.07 4.75 -7.55
N LEU A 270 -26.91 4.54 -6.93
CA LEU A 270 -26.74 3.61 -5.80
C LEU A 270 -27.52 4.05 -4.56
N LYS A 271 -27.90 5.33 -4.44
CA LYS A 271 -28.74 5.85 -3.35
C LYS A 271 -30.04 5.06 -3.18
N ARG A 272 -30.58 4.49 -4.27
CA ARG A 272 -31.79 3.63 -4.27
C ARG A 272 -31.67 2.36 -3.42
N LEU A 273 -30.45 1.96 -3.04
CA LEU A 273 -30.20 0.80 -2.19
C LEU A 273 -30.49 1.08 -0.70
N ASN A 274 -30.82 2.32 -0.33
CA ASN A 274 -31.30 2.80 0.97
C ASN A 274 -30.37 2.58 2.19
N THR A 275 -29.30 1.78 2.08
CA THR A 275 -28.33 1.57 3.15
C THR A 275 -26.90 1.59 2.59
N THR A 276 -25.97 2.12 3.38
CA THR A 276 -24.53 2.14 3.05
C THR A 276 -23.94 0.74 2.94
N SER A 277 -24.41 -0.23 3.75
CA SER A 277 -23.99 -1.63 3.64
C SER A 277 -24.41 -2.25 2.31
N ALA A 278 -25.62 -1.96 1.80
CA ALA A 278 -26.05 -2.43 0.49
C ALA A 278 -25.24 -1.78 -0.65
N VAL A 279 -24.89 -0.50 -0.53
CA VAL A 279 -23.99 0.19 -1.46
C VAL A 279 -22.60 -0.45 -1.44
N ALA A 280 -21.99 -0.63 -0.27
CA ALA A 280 -20.68 -1.27 -0.12
C ALA A 280 -20.67 -2.69 -0.70
N LYS A 281 -21.72 -3.49 -0.40
CA LYS A 281 -21.90 -4.83 -0.97
C LYS A 281 -22.00 -4.78 -2.50
N ARG A 282 -22.76 -3.82 -3.06
CA ARG A 282 -22.85 -3.64 -4.52
C ARG A 282 -21.49 -3.30 -5.14
N MET A 283 -20.73 -2.41 -4.51
CA MET A 283 -19.40 -2.02 -4.99
C MET A 283 -18.33 -3.12 -4.84
N THR A 284 -18.60 -4.14 -4.03
CA THR A 284 -17.70 -5.27 -3.77
C THR A 284 -18.05 -6.48 -4.63
N VAL A 285 -19.34 -6.75 -4.84
CA VAL A 285 -19.84 -8.00 -5.45
C VAL A 285 -20.25 -7.82 -6.93
N ALA A 286 -20.27 -6.59 -7.47
CA ALA A 286 -20.71 -6.37 -8.85
C ALA A 286 -19.81 -7.08 -9.89
N LYS A 287 -20.22 -8.30 -10.28
CA LYS A 287 -19.75 -9.04 -11.45
C LYS A 287 -20.53 -8.62 -12.70
N GLU A 288 -20.70 -7.32 -12.98
CA GLU A 288 -21.52 -6.95 -14.17
C GLU A 288 -20.95 -7.55 -15.48
N HIS A 289 -19.64 -7.90 -15.52
CA HIS A 289 -18.97 -8.32 -16.77
C HIS A 289 -17.84 -9.37 -16.64
N LEU A 290 -17.72 -10.09 -15.51
CA LEU A 290 -16.69 -11.14 -15.39
C LEU A 290 -17.32 -12.53 -15.60
N PRO A 291 -16.77 -13.38 -16.49
CA PRO A 291 -17.28 -14.72 -16.72
C PRO A 291 -17.36 -15.51 -15.41
N VAL A 292 -18.46 -16.24 -15.24
CA VAL A 292 -18.94 -16.82 -13.98
C VAL A 292 -18.03 -17.93 -13.44
N ASP A 293 -17.09 -18.44 -14.25
CA ASP A 293 -16.37 -19.69 -13.97
C ASP A 293 -15.09 -19.57 -13.12
N ASP A 294 -14.60 -18.37 -12.85
CA ASP A 294 -13.36 -18.20 -12.07
C ASP A 294 -13.66 -17.60 -10.69
N ASP A 295 -13.77 -18.49 -9.71
CA ASP A 295 -13.61 -18.37 -8.26
C ASP A 295 -14.14 -17.13 -7.50
N ASP A 296 -14.64 -17.37 -6.28
CA ASP A 296 -15.14 -16.37 -5.32
C ASP A 296 -14.07 -15.35 -4.84
N ARG A 297 -12.85 -15.49 -5.39
CA ARG A 297 -11.65 -14.70 -5.12
C ARG A 297 -11.69 -13.29 -5.71
N TYR A 298 -12.48 -12.99 -6.74
CA TYR A 298 -12.42 -11.67 -7.40
C TYR A 298 -13.21 -10.57 -6.69
N THR A 299 -14.09 -10.89 -5.74
CA THR A 299 -14.99 -9.90 -5.14
C THR A 299 -14.33 -8.97 -4.10
N ARG A 300 -13.03 -9.13 -3.77
CA ARG A 300 -12.41 -8.43 -2.63
C ARG A 300 -11.29 -7.45 -2.99
N TYR A 301 -10.96 -7.33 -4.27
CA TYR A 301 -9.69 -6.76 -4.70
C TYR A 301 -9.87 -5.48 -5.53
N THR A 302 -10.46 -4.46 -4.91
CA THR A 302 -10.49 -3.09 -5.46
C THR A 302 -9.44 -2.19 -4.81
N SER A 303 -9.04 -1.13 -5.53
CA SER A 303 -8.08 -0.12 -5.11
C SER A 303 -8.55 0.60 -3.84
N SER A 304 -9.78 1.12 -3.87
CA SER A 304 -10.54 1.51 -2.67
C SER A 304 -11.51 0.39 -2.33
N ASN A 305 -11.20 -0.40 -1.33
CA ASN A 305 -11.97 -1.57 -0.92
C ASN A 305 -13.10 -1.22 0.05
N LEU A 306 -14.33 -1.33 -0.46
CA LEU A 306 -15.56 -1.18 0.34
C LEU A 306 -15.95 -2.48 1.04
N GLY A 307 -15.32 -3.62 0.76
CA GLY A 307 -15.54 -4.85 1.50
C GLY A 307 -15.12 -4.73 2.97
N ALA A 308 -14.11 -3.91 3.27
CA ALA A 308 -13.69 -3.58 4.63
C ALA A 308 -14.82 -2.88 5.42
N TYR A 309 -15.71 -2.14 4.75
CA TYR A 309 -16.80 -1.43 5.41
C TYR A 309 -17.80 -2.40 6.04
N LEU A 310 -18.05 -3.54 5.39
CA LEU A 310 -19.00 -4.55 5.86
C LEU A 310 -18.57 -5.21 7.18
N ARG A 311 -17.27 -5.25 7.47
CA ARG A 311 -16.70 -5.89 8.68
C ARG A 311 -16.26 -4.87 9.72
N HIS A 312 -15.57 -3.83 9.28
CA HIS A 312 -14.85 -2.89 10.13
C HIS A 312 -15.43 -1.46 10.09
N HIS A 313 -16.44 -1.18 9.26
CA HIS A 313 -16.97 0.17 9.02
C HIS A 313 -15.90 1.17 8.56
N THR A 314 -14.90 0.68 7.84
CA THR A 314 -13.81 1.45 7.25
C THR A 314 -13.82 1.32 5.73
N ILE A 315 -13.25 2.28 5.02
CA ILE A 315 -12.88 2.12 3.61
C ILE A 315 -11.37 1.97 3.52
N GLU A 316 -10.92 0.92 2.84
CA GLU A 316 -9.51 0.52 2.82
C GLU A 316 -8.85 0.91 1.49
N LEU A 317 -7.72 1.63 1.55
CA LEU A 317 -6.88 1.89 0.38
C LEU A 317 -5.82 0.78 0.24
N ARG A 318 -6.05 -0.17 -0.68
CA ARG A 318 -5.24 -1.39 -0.83
C ARG A 318 -4.08 -1.26 -1.81
N ARG A 319 -4.18 -0.35 -2.77
CA ARG A 319 -3.28 -0.34 -3.93
C ARG A 319 -1.89 0.22 -3.65
N GLN A 320 -1.64 0.74 -2.45
CA GLN A 320 -0.32 1.28 -2.10
C GLN A 320 0.75 0.17 -2.08
N ALA A 321 1.98 0.52 -2.43
CA ALA A 321 3.12 -0.38 -2.34
C ALA A 321 3.50 -0.66 -0.87
N GLY A 322 4.14 -1.79 -0.62
CA GLY A 322 4.75 -2.11 0.67
C GLY A 322 5.75 -1.04 1.13
N VAL A 323 6.03 -1.05 2.43
CA VAL A 323 6.86 -0.04 3.10
C VAL A 323 7.89 -0.73 3.99
N ALA A 324 9.10 -0.20 4.06
CA ALA A 324 10.16 -0.70 4.94
C ALA A 324 10.80 0.40 5.80
N SER A 325 10.11 1.54 5.92
CA SER A 325 10.50 2.65 6.79
C SER A 325 9.28 3.35 7.38
N ALA A 326 9.41 3.87 8.61
CA ALA A 326 8.39 4.68 9.25
C ALA A 326 7.97 5.88 8.39
N ARG A 327 8.96 6.51 7.71
CA ARG A 327 8.72 7.68 6.88
C ARG A 327 7.81 7.36 5.70
N THR A 328 8.07 6.27 4.98
CA THR A 328 7.21 5.85 3.87
C THR A 328 5.83 5.45 4.40
N ALA A 329 5.75 4.68 5.49
CA ALA A 329 4.48 4.30 6.12
C ALA A 329 3.62 5.53 6.49
N ILE A 330 4.20 6.53 7.15
CA ILE A 330 3.52 7.80 7.51
C ILE A 330 2.98 8.50 6.25
N ARG A 331 3.78 8.57 5.18
CA ARG A 331 3.36 9.22 3.93
C ARG A 331 2.23 8.45 3.23
N ARG A 332 2.23 7.12 3.28
CA ARG A 332 1.13 6.29 2.77
C ARG A 332 -0.16 6.51 3.59
N VAL A 333 -0.05 6.64 4.91
CA VAL A 333 -1.20 7.05 5.76
C VAL A 333 -1.72 8.42 5.36
N LEU A 334 -0.84 9.42 5.20
CA LEU A 334 -1.24 10.77 4.77
C LEU A 334 -1.91 10.76 3.39
N LEU A 335 -1.42 9.96 2.44
CA LEU A 335 -2.03 9.79 1.12
C LEU A 335 -3.46 9.24 1.23
N ALA A 336 -3.67 8.19 2.02
CA ALA A 336 -5.00 7.63 2.24
C ALA A 336 -5.95 8.62 2.94
N LEU A 337 -5.48 9.28 4.00
CA LEU A 337 -6.27 10.28 4.74
C LEU A 337 -6.65 11.45 3.84
N THR A 338 -5.71 12.00 3.05
CA THR A 338 -5.98 13.15 2.18
C THR A 338 -6.88 12.79 1.00
N LEU A 339 -6.74 11.61 0.39
CA LEU A 339 -7.69 11.12 -0.62
C LEU A 339 -9.09 11.01 -0.02
N HIS A 340 -9.20 10.49 1.20
CA HIS A 340 -10.47 10.33 1.90
C HIS A 340 -11.12 11.67 2.23
N THR A 341 -10.39 12.59 2.87
CA THR A 341 -10.92 13.90 3.27
C THR A 341 -11.21 14.79 2.06
N ALA A 342 -10.37 14.74 1.02
CA ALA A 342 -10.63 15.44 -0.22
C ALA A 342 -11.95 14.94 -0.82
N SER A 343 -12.14 13.62 -0.93
CA SER A 343 -13.36 13.04 -1.49
C SER A 343 -14.63 13.51 -0.77
N LEU A 344 -14.60 13.57 0.56
CA LEU A 344 -15.74 14.01 1.37
C LEU A 344 -16.14 15.48 1.14
N LYS A 345 -15.20 16.33 0.71
CA LYS A 345 -15.36 17.78 0.59
C LYS A 345 -15.36 18.27 -0.86
N PHE A 346 -15.04 17.40 -1.81
CA PHE A 346 -14.88 17.78 -3.20
C PHE A 346 -16.24 18.03 -3.87
N ASP A 347 -16.37 19.14 -4.58
CA ASP A 347 -17.51 19.37 -5.47
C ASP A 347 -17.25 18.68 -6.81
N PHE A 348 -17.52 17.38 -6.87
CA PHE A 348 -17.29 16.58 -8.08
C PHE A 348 -18.09 17.06 -9.28
N GLU A 349 -19.30 17.61 -9.09
CA GLU A 349 -20.10 18.11 -10.21
C GLU A 349 -19.45 19.32 -10.86
N LYS A 350 -19.00 20.29 -10.05
CA LYS A 350 -18.25 21.45 -10.53
C LYS A 350 -16.91 21.04 -11.11
N ALA A 351 -16.17 20.17 -10.42
CA ALA A 351 -14.85 19.74 -10.86
C ALA A 351 -14.92 18.91 -12.14
N GLY A 352 -15.90 18.03 -12.28
CA GLY A 352 -16.13 17.25 -13.50
C GLY A 352 -16.45 18.12 -14.71
N ARG A 353 -17.24 19.20 -14.53
CA ARG A 353 -17.48 20.20 -15.58
C ARG A 353 -16.20 20.98 -15.92
N ALA A 354 -15.44 21.41 -14.92
CA ALA A 354 -14.20 22.17 -15.13
C ALA A 354 -13.10 21.32 -15.78
N GLN A 355 -13.01 20.04 -15.40
CA GLN A 355 -12.11 19.07 -16.00
C GLN A 355 -12.50 18.75 -17.44
N GLY A 356 -13.80 18.80 -17.75
CA GLY A 356 -14.34 18.56 -19.08
C GLY A 356 -14.25 17.09 -19.47
N ARG A 357 -13.62 16.82 -20.61
CA ARG A 357 -13.54 15.48 -21.23
C ARG A 357 -12.15 14.86 -21.08
N ARG A 358 -11.57 14.94 -19.88
CA ARG A 358 -10.28 14.31 -19.57
C ARG A 358 -10.27 13.72 -18.17
N TYR A 359 -9.39 12.74 -17.97
CA TYR A 359 -9.09 12.25 -16.64
C TYR A 359 -8.25 13.27 -15.85
N LEU A 360 -8.35 13.20 -14.53
CA LEU A 360 -7.49 13.97 -13.63
C LEU A 360 -6.11 13.33 -13.57
N ASN A 361 -5.06 14.07 -13.90
CA ASN A 361 -3.69 13.55 -13.88
C ASN A 361 -3.03 13.80 -12.51
N THR A 362 -1.80 13.30 -12.31
CA THR A 362 -1.10 13.43 -11.03
C THR A 362 -0.80 14.88 -10.64
N GLU A 363 -0.44 15.71 -11.62
CA GLU A 363 -0.12 17.13 -11.42
C GLU A 363 -1.36 17.91 -10.94
N ASP A 364 -2.55 17.55 -11.43
CA ASP A 364 -3.82 18.09 -10.95
C ASP A 364 -4.15 17.59 -9.52
N LEU A 365 -3.82 16.32 -9.20
CA LEU A 365 -4.16 15.69 -7.92
C LEU A 365 -3.35 16.25 -6.75
N ILE A 366 -2.05 16.46 -6.94
CA ILE A 366 -1.14 16.88 -5.87
C ILE A 366 -1.62 18.17 -5.15
N PRO A 367 -2.00 19.25 -5.86
CA PRO A 367 -2.56 20.44 -5.24
C PRO A 367 -3.84 20.16 -4.44
N ILE A 368 -4.72 19.30 -4.93
CA ILE A 368 -5.98 18.94 -4.23
C ILE A 368 -5.67 18.26 -2.90
N LEU A 369 -4.79 17.25 -2.91
CA LEU A 369 -4.41 16.52 -1.71
C LEU A 369 -3.66 17.41 -0.71
N PHE A 370 -2.78 18.29 -1.21
CA PHE A 370 -2.07 19.24 -0.38
C PHE A 370 -2.99 20.28 0.25
N THR A 371 -3.97 20.79 -0.49
CA THR A 371 -5.02 21.66 0.06
C THR A 371 -5.83 20.93 1.12
N SER A 372 -6.24 19.68 0.88
CA SER A 372 -6.99 18.90 1.87
C SER A 372 -6.16 18.64 3.13
N LEU A 373 -4.86 18.33 2.98
CA LEU A 373 -3.95 18.19 4.11
C LEU A 373 -3.92 19.46 4.98
N ASN A 374 -3.80 20.65 4.38
CA ASN A 374 -3.65 21.90 5.12
C ASN A 374 -4.95 22.41 5.76
N ASN A 375 -6.10 22.08 5.16
CA ASN A 375 -7.40 22.62 5.55
C ASN A 375 -8.24 21.64 6.38
N ASP A 376 -8.08 20.33 6.15
CA ASP A 376 -9.03 19.33 6.62
C ASP A 376 -8.46 18.39 7.67
N LEU A 377 -7.13 18.27 7.74
CA LEU A 377 -6.45 17.46 8.72
C LEU A 377 -5.84 18.34 9.84
N PRO A 378 -5.53 17.76 11.02
CA PRO A 378 -4.97 18.49 12.15
C PRO A 378 -3.52 18.95 11.90
N LYS A 379 -3.29 20.28 11.86
CA LYS A 379 -1.99 20.90 11.55
C LYS A 379 -0.80 20.45 12.40
N LYS A 380 -1.03 19.94 13.61
CA LYS A 380 0.06 19.49 14.51
C LYS A 380 0.63 18.13 14.11
N ALA A 381 0.01 17.42 13.18
CA ALA A 381 0.34 16.02 12.95
C ALA A 381 1.40 15.81 11.86
N TYR A 382 1.73 16.75 10.96
CA TYR A 382 2.57 16.44 9.78
C TYR A 382 3.31 17.63 9.18
N ASP A 383 4.40 17.33 8.46
CA ASP A 383 5.11 18.27 7.58
C ASP A 383 4.48 18.23 6.18
N GLY A 384 3.61 19.20 5.90
CA GLY A 384 2.91 19.28 4.62
C GLY A 384 3.84 19.51 3.43
N ALA A 385 4.92 20.28 3.60
CA ALA A 385 5.87 20.54 2.52
C ALA A 385 6.61 19.25 2.16
N ALA A 386 7.08 18.50 3.16
CA ALA A 386 7.72 17.21 2.94
C ALA A 386 6.79 16.16 2.32
N PHE A 387 5.48 16.21 2.63
CA PHE A 387 4.49 15.35 1.99
C PHE A 387 4.27 15.71 0.51
N LYS A 388 4.14 17.01 0.20
CA LYS A 388 4.02 17.48 -1.20
C LYS A 388 5.23 17.08 -2.03
N THR A 389 6.44 17.36 -1.54
CA THR A 389 7.68 16.97 -2.21
C THR A 389 7.76 15.45 -2.42
N TRP A 390 7.30 14.66 -1.45
CA TRP A 390 7.27 13.20 -1.63
C TRP A 390 6.30 12.75 -2.73
N MET A 391 5.14 13.37 -2.88
CA MET A 391 4.22 13.05 -3.98
C MET A 391 4.81 13.44 -5.34
N GLU A 392 5.45 14.60 -5.43
CA GLU A 392 6.16 15.05 -6.64
C GLU A 392 7.33 14.11 -6.99
N ASP A 393 8.08 13.65 -5.99
CA ASP A 393 9.12 12.63 -6.19
C ASP A 393 8.54 11.31 -6.69
N CYS A 394 7.40 10.86 -6.14
CA CYS A 394 6.72 9.65 -6.62
C CYS A 394 6.29 9.81 -8.07
N GLU A 395 5.62 10.91 -8.39
CA GLU A 395 5.18 11.25 -9.74
C GLU A 395 6.35 11.22 -10.74
N LYS A 396 7.43 11.95 -10.44
CA LYS A 396 8.62 12.02 -11.29
C LYS A 396 9.28 10.66 -11.49
N ASN A 397 9.42 9.88 -10.41
CA ASN A 397 10.09 8.59 -10.45
C ASN A 397 9.27 7.55 -11.21
N TYR A 398 7.97 7.44 -10.91
CA TYR A 398 7.13 6.45 -11.55
C TYR A 398 6.71 6.86 -12.96
N ARG A 399 6.66 8.15 -13.30
CA ARG A 399 6.51 8.59 -14.69
C ARG A 399 7.63 8.01 -15.56
N ARG A 400 8.89 8.09 -15.09
CA ARG A 400 10.05 7.53 -15.78
C ARG A 400 9.96 6.02 -16.02
N GLU A 401 9.46 5.24 -15.04
CA GLU A 401 9.24 3.80 -15.22
C GLU A 401 8.35 3.52 -16.44
N SER A 402 7.27 4.30 -16.59
CA SER A 402 6.35 4.18 -17.73
C SER A 402 6.98 4.51 -19.08
N MET A 403 7.91 5.48 -19.12
CA MET A 403 8.52 5.94 -20.37
C MET A 403 9.68 5.04 -20.82
N ASN A 404 10.48 4.56 -19.87
CA ASN A 404 11.71 3.82 -20.17
C ASN A 404 11.56 2.31 -20.04
N PHE A 405 10.39 1.81 -19.62
CA PHE A 405 10.15 0.41 -19.25
C PHE A 405 11.11 -0.13 -18.18
N THR A 406 11.86 0.75 -17.51
CA THR A 406 12.73 0.41 -16.38
C THR A 406 11.89 0.49 -15.11
N ILE A 407 11.41 -0.65 -14.65
CA ILE A 407 10.77 -0.80 -13.34
C ILE A 407 11.88 -0.82 -12.29
N PHE A 408 11.73 -0.13 -11.15
CA PHE A 408 12.69 -0.30 -10.06
C PHE A 408 12.73 -1.76 -9.67
N ASP A 409 13.93 -2.35 -9.69
CA ASP A 409 14.07 -3.72 -9.18
C ASP A 409 13.93 -3.74 -7.66
N GLU A 410 13.79 -4.94 -7.10
CA GLU A 410 13.61 -5.12 -5.66
C GLU A 410 14.79 -4.52 -4.86
N VAL A 411 16.01 -4.52 -5.41
CA VAL A 411 17.18 -3.93 -4.74
C VAL A 411 17.05 -2.41 -4.71
N GLU A 412 16.74 -1.77 -5.83
CA GLU A 412 16.56 -0.32 -5.94
C GLU A 412 15.44 0.20 -5.01
N VAL A 413 14.32 -0.54 -4.91
CA VAL A 413 13.23 -0.21 -3.98
C VAL A 413 13.71 -0.24 -2.52
N ASN A 414 14.43 -1.30 -2.13
CA ASN A 414 14.90 -1.46 -0.76
C ASN A 414 16.06 -0.51 -0.41
N ASP A 415 16.94 -0.17 -1.36
CA ASP A 415 17.95 0.86 -1.18
C ASP A 415 17.31 2.23 -0.91
N ARG A 416 16.19 2.53 -1.60
CA ARG A 416 15.41 3.75 -1.36
C ARG A 416 14.76 3.74 0.03
N GLU A 417 14.13 2.64 0.43
CA GLU A 417 13.55 2.51 1.77
C GLU A 417 14.62 2.60 2.87
N HIS A 418 15.77 1.98 2.66
CA HIS A 418 16.92 2.10 3.56
C HIS A 418 17.42 3.55 3.64
N SER A 419 17.48 4.26 2.51
CA SER A 419 17.84 5.70 2.50
C SER A 419 16.84 6.55 3.27
N TYR A 420 15.54 6.29 3.13
CA TYR A 420 14.52 6.97 3.93
C TYR A 420 14.65 6.68 5.42
N HIS A 421 15.02 5.46 5.79
CA HIS A 421 15.26 5.07 7.17
C HIS A 421 16.51 5.77 7.75
N VAL A 422 17.65 5.71 7.07
CA VAL A 422 18.93 6.21 7.59
C VAL A 422 19.09 7.73 7.44
N ARG A 423 18.72 8.29 6.29
CA ARG A 423 19.02 9.69 5.91
C ARG A 423 17.80 10.60 5.94
N GLY A 424 16.61 10.02 6.02
CA GLY A 424 15.35 10.75 5.94
C GLY A 424 14.99 11.28 4.55
N LYS A 425 15.76 11.01 3.51
CA LYS A 425 15.44 11.45 2.15
C LYS A 425 15.66 10.31 1.16
N ALA A 426 14.92 10.34 0.05
CA ALA A 426 15.19 9.41 -1.04
C ALA A 426 16.56 9.71 -1.62
N TYR A 427 17.22 8.68 -2.12
CA TYR A 427 18.38 8.87 -2.96
C TYR A 427 17.95 9.59 -4.25
N PRO A 428 18.70 10.60 -4.72
CA PRO A 428 18.42 11.19 -6.03
C PRO A 428 18.51 10.09 -7.09
N PRO A 429 17.52 9.95 -7.98
CA PRO A 429 17.59 9.00 -9.08
C PRO A 429 18.84 9.29 -9.94
N GLY A 430 19.79 8.35 -9.97
CA GLY A 430 21.02 8.50 -10.76
C GLY A 430 22.16 9.23 -10.08
N ALA A 431 22.03 9.62 -8.81
CA ALA A 431 23.23 9.81 -7.99
C ALA A 431 23.84 8.42 -7.80
N ASP A 432 25.14 8.26 -8.08
CA ASP A 432 25.86 7.03 -7.82
C ASP A 432 25.55 6.60 -6.37
N GLY A 433 24.83 5.48 -6.24
CA GLY A 433 24.44 4.92 -4.96
C GLY A 433 25.68 4.69 -4.09
N PRO A 434 25.55 4.56 -2.77
CA PRO A 434 26.67 4.15 -1.95
C PRO A 434 26.98 2.69 -2.31
N GLY A 435 27.91 2.49 -3.25
CA GLY A 435 28.57 1.20 -3.49
C GLY A 435 27.83 0.16 -4.34
N VAL A 436 26.75 0.48 -5.05
CA VAL A 436 26.25 -0.45 -6.09
C VAL A 436 27.21 -0.33 -7.28
N SER A 437 28.27 -1.15 -7.25
CA SER A 437 29.28 -1.22 -8.31
C SER A 437 28.60 -1.25 -9.68
N THR A 438 29.02 -0.38 -10.60
CA THR A 438 28.62 -0.36 -12.01
C THR A 438 28.75 -1.74 -12.69
N GLU A 439 29.55 -2.65 -12.14
CA GLU A 439 29.63 -4.07 -12.49
C GLU A 439 28.29 -4.83 -12.40
N ARG A 440 27.42 -4.51 -11.44
CA ARG A 440 26.16 -5.23 -11.24
C ARG A 440 25.14 -4.94 -12.33
N ARG A 441 25.10 -3.70 -12.83
CA ARG A 441 24.27 -3.31 -13.99
C ARG A 441 24.74 -3.96 -15.29
N ARG A 442 26.02 -4.34 -15.40
CA ARG A 442 26.54 -5.08 -16.57
C ARG A 442 26.16 -6.57 -16.51
N ALA A 443 26.08 -7.16 -15.33
CA ALA A 443 25.74 -8.58 -15.17
C ALA A 443 24.27 -8.91 -15.48
N SER A 444 23.33 -8.01 -15.20
CA SER A 444 21.89 -8.21 -15.48
C SER A 444 21.50 -7.97 -16.95
N GLY A 445 22.37 -7.38 -17.77
CA GLY A 445 22.17 -7.19 -19.20
C GLY A 445 22.74 -8.30 -20.09
N ALA A 446 23.41 -9.30 -19.52
CA ALA A 446 23.94 -10.42 -20.27
C ALA A 446 22.84 -11.48 -20.49
N THR A 447 22.36 -11.60 -21.72
CA THR A 447 21.54 -12.72 -22.17
C THR A 447 22.23 -14.04 -21.79
N LEU A 448 21.59 -14.83 -20.92
CA LEU A 448 22.05 -16.18 -20.60
C LEU A 448 22.04 -17.04 -21.87
N VAL A 449 23.21 -17.16 -22.52
CA VAL A 449 23.45 -18.18 -23.54
C VAL A 449 23.51 -19.52 -22.79
N ALA A 450 22.54 -20.39 -23.05
CA ALA A 450 22.48 -21.73 -22.46
C ALA A 450 23.78 -22.49 -22.76
N PRO A 451 24.37 -23.21 -21.77
CA PRO A 451 25.55 -24.03 -22.02
C PRO A 451 25.20 -25.16 -22.99
N ARG A 452 26.00 -25.30 -24.05
CA ARG A 452 25.92 -26.43 -24.98
C ARG A 452 26.09 -27.75 -24.23
N PRO A 453 25.28 -28.79 -24.51
CA PRO A 453 25.51 -30.10 -23.94
C PRO A 453 26.79 -30.72 -24.53
N PRO A 454 27.50 -31.57 -23.77
CA PRO A 454 28.72 -32.22 -24.25
C PRO A 454 28.39 -33.21 -25.39
N SER A 455 29.15 -33.08 -26.49
CA SER A 455 29.06 -33.92 -27.66
C SER A 455 29.47 -35.37 -27.34
N ARG A 456 28.53 -36.29 -27.55
CA ARG A 456 28.78 -37.74 -27.50
C ARG A 456 29.38 -38.17 -28.84
N ALA A 457 30.55 -38.82 -28.79
CA ALA A 457 31.19 -39.43 -29.93
C ALA A 457 30.38 -40.64 -30.43
N THR A 458 30.08 -40.70 -31.72
CA THR A 458 29.81 -41.93 -32.46
C THR A 458 30.19 -41.79 -33.92
N ALA A 459 30.68 -42.92 -34.45
CA ALA A 459 31.41 -43.09 -35.68
C ALA A 459 30.59 -42.96 -36.97
N SER A 460 31.33 -42.68 -38.04
CA SER A 460 31.15 -43.06 -39.45
C SER A 460 29.83 -43.67 -39.91
N GLY A 461 29.24 -43.06 -40.93
CA GLY A 461 28.24 -43.69 -41.80
C GLY A 461 27.74 -42.72 -42.86
N ALA A 462 28.38 -42.72 -44.03
CA ALA A 462 27.98 -41.94 -45.19
C ALA A 462 26.64 -42.44 -45.75
N THR A 463 25.75 -41.54 -46.17
CA THR A 463 24.83 -41.76 -47.30
C THR A 463 24.42 -40.42 -47.90
N ILE A 464 24.61 -40.32 -49.22
CA ILE A 464 24.24 -39.26 -50.14
C ILE A 464 22.76 -39.44 -50.51
N ILE A 465 21.98 -38.35 -50.72
CA ILE A 465 21.16 -38.11 -51.94
C ILE A 465 20.18 -36.91 -51.78
N GLN A 466 20.30 -36.02 -52.77
CA GLN A 466 19.36 -35.10 -53.45
C GLN A 466 18.52 -34.04 -52.72
N ARG A 467 18.83 -32.78 -53.08
CA ARG A 467 17.87 -31.68 -53.37
C ARG A 467 17.01 -32.04 -54.59
N VAL A 468 15.72 -31.64 -54.65
CA VAL A 468 15.13 -30.51 -55.45
C VAL A 468 13.67 -30.23 -54.94
N PRO A 469 12.88 -29.24 -55.42
CA PRO A 469 12.29 -28.22 -54.55
C PRO A 469 10.75 -28.12 -54.62
N ALA A 470 10.25 -27.07 -53.96
CA ALA A 470 8.87 -26.66 -53.74
C ALA A 470 7.90 -26.73 -54.93
N SER A 471 6.65 -27.05 -54.63
CA SER A 471 5.48 -26.41 -55.25
C SER A 471 4.27 -26.39 -54.31
N SER A 472 3.82 -25.17 -54.04
CA SER A 472 2.44 -24.67 -53.98
C SER A 472 1.32 -25.54 -53.38
N LEU A 473 0.57 -24.96 -52.42
CA LEU A 473 -0.89 -25.05 -52.41
C LEU A 473 -1.50 -23.84 -51.68
N SER A 474 -2.56 -23.32 -52.30
CA SER A 474 -3.35 -22.17 -51.90
C SER A 474 -4.52 -22.62 -51.00
N SER A 475 -5.04 -21.74 -50.14
CA SER A 475 -6.48 -21.47 -50.03
C SER A 475 -6.84 -20.45 -48.93
N ASN A 476 -7.45 -19.35 -49.40
CA ASN A 476 -8.60 -18.61 -48.88
C ASN A 476 -8.92 -18.55 -47.37
N SER A 477 -8.96 -17.32 -46.84
CA SER A 477 -9.87 -16.90 -45.77
C SER A 477 -10.14 -15.37 -45.85
N PRO A 478 -11.28 -14.90 -45.32
CA PRO A 478 -11.97 -13.71 -45.83
C PRO A 478 -11.42 -12.37 -45.29
N ARG A 479 -11.57 -11.34 -46.14
CA ARG A 479 -11.23 -9.93 -45.86
C ARG A 479 -12.06 -9.36 -44.71
N VAL A 480 -11.38 -8.95 -43.64
CA VAL A 480 -11.89 -7.96 -42.68
C VAL A 480 -11.53 -6.58 -43.23
N ILE A 481 -12.54 -5.73 -43.46
CA ILE A 481 -12.36 -4.32 -43.82
C ILE A 481 -12.10 -3.57 -42.51
N THR A 482 -10.86 -3.16 -42.28
CA THR A 482 -10.50 -2.21 -41.22
C THR A 482 -10.45 -0.83 -41.85
N VAL A 483 -11.31 0.08 -41.38
CA VAL A 483 -11.20 1.51 -41.67
C VAL A 483 -10.17 2.08 -40.68
N GLU A 484 -8.96 2.38 -41.18
CA GLU A 484 -7.94 3.08 -40.41
C GLU A 484 -8.24 4.58 -40.32
N GLN A 485 -8.22 5.15 -39.11
CA GLN A 485 -8.01 6.59 -38.91
C GLN A 485 -6.55 6.81 -38.48
N PRO A 486 -5.80 7.73 -39.12
CA PRO A 486 -4.41 7.98 -38.77
C PRO A 486 -4.32 8.89 -37.54
N GLY A 487 -3.54 8.50 -36.52
CA GLY A 487 -3.03 9.45 -35.51
C GLY A 487 -3.00 9.03 -34.04
N GLN A 488 -3.26 7.77 -33.66
CA GLN A 488 -3.12 7.33 -32.26
C GLN A 488 -2.29 6.04 -32.18
N PRO A 489 -1.25 5.96 -31.34
CA PRO A 489 -0.52 4.72 -31.11
C PRO A 489 -1.40 3.72 -30.36
N THR A 490 -1.70 2.60 -31.01
CA THR A 490 -2.37 1.45 -30.39
C THR A 490 -1.44 0.81 -29.37
N VAL A 491 -1.70 1.01 -28.08
CA VAL A 491 -0.98 0.32 -27.00
C VAL A 491 -1.59 -1.07 -26.83
N HIS A 492 -0.91 -2.09 -27.35
CA HIS A 492 -1.26 -3.49 -27.09
C HIS A 492 -0.71 -3.91 -25.72
N TYR A 493 -1.59 -4.20 -24.77
CA TYR A 493 -1.22 -4.84 -23.52
C TYR A 493 -1.08 -6.36 -23.75
N PRO A 494 0.00 -7.01 -23.30
CA PRO A 494 0.13 -8.45 -23.41
C PRO A 494 -0.90 -9.15 -22.50
N THR A 495 -1.62 -10.12 -23.06
CA THR A 495 -2.51 -11.02 -22.33
C THR A 495 -1.68 -11.87 -21.36
N PRO A 496 -2.05 -11.99 -20.07
CA PRO A 496 -1.33 -12.86 -19.14
C PRO A 496 -1.44 -14.33 -19.57
N LEU A 497 -0.32 -15.05 -19.53
CA LEU A 497 -0.31 -16.49 -19.77
C LEU A 497 -1.05 -17.24 -18.63
N PRO A 498 -1.86 -18.27 -18.94
CA PRO A 498 -2.56 -19.05 -17.93
C PRO A 498 -1.58 -19.93 -17.15
N ILE A 499 -1.54 -19.76 -15.84
CA ILE A 499 -0.81 -20.65 -14.92
C ILE A 499 -1.79 -21.72 -14.45
N ARG A 500 -1.59 -22.98 -14.85
CA ARG A 500 -2.36 -24.12 -14.32
C ARG A 500 -1.96 -24.39 -12.87
N ALA A 501 -2.94 -24.39 -11.96
CA ALA A 501 -2.76 -24.83 -10.57
C ALA A 501 -3.03 -26.35 -10.44
N PRO A 502 -2.36 -27.05 -9.51
CA PRO A 502 -2.61 -28.46 -9.25
C PRO A 502 -3.92 -28.66 -8.46
N VAL A 503 -4.62 -29.73 -8.80
CA VAL A 503 -5.85 -30.19 -8.15
C VAL A 503 -5.49 -30.83 -6.80
N VAL A 504 -6.06 -30.31 -5.71
CA VAL A 504 -5.97 -30.93 -4.38
C VAL A 504 -7.36 -31.41 -3.98
N SER A 505 -7.49 -32.72 -3.74
CA SER A 505 -8.69 -33.36 -3.21
C SER A 505 -8.74 -33.14 -1.68
N VAL A 506 -9.87 -32.65 -1.17
CA VAL A 506 -10.13 -32.52 0.26
C VAL A 506 -11.34 -33.38 0.61
N GLY A 507 -11.14 -34.38 1.47
CA GLY A 507 -12.20 -35.21 2.03
C GLY A 507 -12.23 -35.11 3.57
N GLY A 508 -13.43 -35.03 4.15
CA GLY A 508 -13.69 -35.38 5.56
C GLY A 508 -14.42 -34.33 6.40
N PRO A 509 -15.47 -34.70 7.16
CA PRO A 509 -16.50 -33.76 7.64
C PRO A 509 -16.26 -33.16 9.03
N ALA A 510 -16.88 -31.99 9.23
CA ALA A 510 -16.91 -31.23 10.47
C ALA A 510 -17.85 -31.84 11.53
N ARG A 511 -17.48 -31.67 12.81
CA ARG A 511 -18.34 -31.96 13.97
C ARG A 511 -18.44 -30.68 14.81
N THR A 512 -19.65 -30.17 15.01
CA THR A 512 -19.96 -29.00 15.84
C THR A 512 -20.55 -29.44 17.18
N THR A 513 -20.07 -28.85 18.26
CA THR A 513 -20.75 -28.84 19.57
C THR A 513 -20.67 -27.42 20.12
N GLY A 514 -21.84 -26.83 20.38
CA GLY A 514 -21.97 -25.51 20.98
C GLY A 514 -21.99 -25.56 22.50
N VAL A 515 -21.54 -24.47 23.14
CA VAL A 515 -21.86 -24.11 24.53
C VAL A 515 -21.98 -22.58 24.61
N SER A 516 -23.03 -22.13 25.29
CA SER A 516 -23.33 -20.74 25.65
C SER A 516 -22.73 -20.36 27.01
N SER A 517 -22.27 -19.12 27.19
CA SER A 517 -22.84 -18.12 28.13
C SER A 517 -21.86 -17.01 28.57
N SER A 518 -22.39 -15.78 28.55
CA SER A 518 -22.18 -14.64 29.48
C SER A 518 -20.82 -13.92 29.64
N GLY A 519 -20.87 -12.59 29.46
CA GLY A 519 -20.31 -11.62 30.44
C GLY A 519 -19.03 -10.86 30.06
N ASP A 520 -19.22 -9.63 29.58
CA ASP A 520 -18.38 -8.43 29.71
C ASP A 520 -16.92 -8.34 29.20
N SER A 521 -16.59 -7.10 28.80
CA SER A 521 -15.33 -6.53 28.26
C SER A 521 -15.01 -6.82 26.78
N TYR A 522 -15.42 -5.89 25.90
CA TYR A 522 -15.07 -5.86 24.49
C TYR A 522 -13.61 -5.44 24.30
N TYR A 523 -12.69 -6.38 24.45
CA TYR A 523 -11.38 -6.31 23.81
C TYR A 523 -11.48 -6.89 22.40
N TYR A 524 -10.91 -6.18 21.44
CA TYR A 524 -10.93 -6.54 20.02
C TYR A 524 -10.11 -7.81 19.79
N THR A 525 -10.75 -8.96 19.70
CA THR A 525 -10.21 -10.08 18.92
C THR A 525 -10.53 -9.84 17.46
N VAL A 526 -9.49 -9.57 16.67
CA VAL A 526 -9.51 -9.73 15.22
C VAL A 526 -9.95 -11.18 14.95
N GLU A 527 -11.08 -11.36 14.26
CA GLU A 527 -11.45 -12.69 13.75
C GLU A 527 -10.31 -13.18 12.85
N ARG A 528 -9.69 -14.30 13.26
CA ARG A 528 -8.57 -14.94 12.56
C ARG A 528 -8.91 -15.15 11.08
N ARG A 529 -7.99 -14.74 10.19
CA ARG A 529 -8.01 -15.08 8.76
C ARG A 529 -7.94 -16.59 8.55
#